data_AF-A0A430JRX3-F1
#
_entry.id   AF-A0A430JRX3-F1
#
_cell.length_a   1.000
_cell.length_b   1.000
_cell.length_c   1.000
_cell.angle_alpha   90.00
_cell.angle_beta   90.00
_cell.angle_gamma   90.00
#
_symmetry.space_group_name_H-M   'P 1'
#
loop_
_entity.id
_entity.type
_entity.pdbx_description
1 polymer ?
#
loop_
_entity_poly.entity_id
_entity_poly.type
_entity_poly.pdbx_seq_one_letter_code
_entity_poly.pdbx_strand_id
1 'polypeptide(L)'
;MSIEFDRDAVGVQAQARWEDAAEFGRLTGFVRGMQVRRCVSQLPAHVSSAGSSELRSALREFKNDMEDVLGEFSDTCSMLGSGAKDAAGDFDDSERLSAAQFEEMNALLGGGQDL
;
A
#
# COMPACT_ATOMS: atom_id res chain seq x y z
N MET A 1 14.89 29.97 -17.25
CA MET A 1 13.55 29.39 -17.05
C MET A 1 13.78 27.90 -16.91
N SER A 2 13.72 27.33 -15.69
CA SER A 2 13.76 25.88 -15.52
C SER A 2 12.34 25.34 -15.71
N ILE A 3 12.20 24.30 -16.51
CA ILE A 3 11.02 23.43 -16.46
C ILE A 3 11.31 22.49 -15.32
N GLU A 4 10.52 22.57 -14.25
CA GLU A 4 10.64 21.68 -13.09
C GLU A 4 9.38 20.82 -12.96
N PHE A 5 9.53 19.53 -12.68
CA PHE A 5 8.42 18.62 -12.42
C PHE A 5 7.77 18.95 -11.08
N ASP A 6 6.58 19.54 -11.12
CA ASP A 6 5.78 19.81 -9.93
C ASP A 6 5.08 18.53 -9.45
N ARG A 7 5.78 17.80 -8.59
CA ARG A 7 5.31 16.55 -7.95
C ARG A 7 3.97 16.72 -7.21
N ASP A 8 3.71 17.92 -6.68
CA ASP A 8 2.47 18.21 -5.95
C ASP A 8 1.30 18.46 -6.91
N ALA A 9 1.55 19.05 -8.09
CA ALA A 9 0.52 19.33 -9.10
C ALA A 9 0.00 18.10 -9.86
N VAL A 10 0.83 17.08 -10.08
CA VAL A 10 0.41 15.82 -10.76
C VAL A 10 -0.30 14.83 -9.84
N GLY A 11 -0.35 15.10 -8.52
CA GLY A 11 -0.99 14.19 -7.56
C GLY A 11 -0.25 12.85 -7.39
N VAL A 12 0.92 12.68 -8.01
CA VAL A 12 1.88 11.61 -7.69
C VAL A 12 2.68 12.04 -6.47
N GLN A 13 1.95 12.34 -5.39
CA GLN A 13 2.55 12.25 -4.09
C GLN A 13 2.67 10.75 -3.83
N ALA A 14 3.87 10.21 -4.03
CA ALA A 14 4.29 9.02 -3.31
C ALA A 14 4.11 9.37 -1.84
N GLN A 15 2.92 9.12 -1.28
CA GLN A 15 2.66 9.39 0.12
C GLN A 15 3.75 8.63 0.85
N ALA A 16 4.69 9.37 1.46
CA ALA A 16 5.87 8.80 2.10
C ALA A 16 5.52 7.88 3.29
N ARG A 17 4.22 7.74 3.56
CA ARG A 17 3.60 7.09 4.69
C ARG A 17 2.40 6.27 4.21
N TRP A 18 2.61 5.27 3.36
CA TRP A 18 1.73 4.09 3.33
C TRP A 18 1.88 3.29 4.63
N GLU A 19 1.80 3.99 5.77
CA GLU A 19 1.82 3.44 7.12
C GLU A 19 0.65 2.47 7.31
N ASP A 20 -0.42 2.67 6.55
CA ASP A 20 -1.59 1.80 6.43
C ASP A 20 -1.21 0.36 6.08
N ALA A 21 -0.26 0.13 5.17
CA ALA A 21 0.20 -1.21 4.85
C ALA A 21 0.79 -1.90 6.09
N ALA A 22 1.66 -1.19 6.81
CA ALA A 22 2.26 -1.70 8.03
C ALA A 22 1.23 -1.86 9.16
N GLU A 23 0.22 -0.98 9.23
CA GLU A 23 -0.86 -1.06 10.21
C GLU A 23 -1.78 -2.25 9.96
N PHE A 24 -2.26 -2.42 8.72
CA PHE A 24 -3.02 -3.60 8.32
C PHE A 24 -2.21 -4.88 8.56
N GLY A 25 -0.92 -4.91 8.22
CA GLY A 25 -0.04 -6.03 8.53
C GLY A 25 0.06 -6.34 10.03
N ARG A 26 0.15 -5.32 10.89
CA ARG A 26 0.11 -5.51 12.36
C ARG A 26 -1.23 -6.06 12.83
N LEU A 27 -2.34 -5.55 12.30
CA LEU A 27 -3.70 -6.02 12.62
C LEU A 27 -3.91 -7.46 12.17
N THR A 28 -3.45 -7.85 10.97
CA THR A 28 -3.45 -9.24 10.50
C THR A 28 -2.70 -10.15 11.47
N GLY A 29 -1.50 -9.73 11.92
CA GLY A 29 -0.73 -10.46 12.92
C GLY A 29 -1.47 -10.61 14.26
N PHE A 30 -2.14 -9.55 14.71
CA PHE A 30 -2.96 -9.57 15.93
C PHE A 30 -4.15 -10.54 15.81
N VAL A 31 -4.92 -10.46 14.71
CA VAL A 31 -6.04 -11.36 14.44
C VAL A 31 -5.57 -12.81 14.36
N ARG A 32 -4.45 -13.09 13.67
CA ARG A 32 -3.84 -14.43 13.60
C ARG A 32 -3.52 -15.01 14.98
N GLY A 33 -3.09 -14.17 15.92
CA GLY A 33 -2.79 -14.57 17.30
C GLY A 33 -4.02 -14.88 18.18
N MET A 34 -5.24 -14.52 17.74
CA MET A 34 -6.45 -14.73 18.54
C MET A 34 -6.81 -16.22 18.72
N GLN A 35 -7.13 -16.60 19.94
CA GLN A 35 -7.54 -17.96 20.28
C GLN A 35 -9.06 -18.08 20.42
N VAL A 36 -9.73 -18.48 19.33
CA VAL A 36 -11.20 -18.70 19.29
C VAL A 36 -11.68 -19.67 20.38
N ARG A 37 -10.84 -20.65 20.77
CA ARG A 37 -11.16 -21.62 21.83
C ARG A 37 -11.45 -20.96 23.18
N ARG A 38 -10.88 -19.77 23.46
CA ARG A 38 -11.09 -19.03 24.71
C ARG A 38 -12.37 -18.18 24.69
N CYS A 39 -12.97 -17.96 23.52
CA CYS A 39 -14.17 -17.11 23.37
C CYS A 39 -15.48 -17.87 23.67
N VAL A 40 -15.45 -19.20 23.68
CA VAL A 40 -16.64 -20.03 23.91
C VAL A 40 -16.34 -21.06 24.99
N SER A 41 -16.93 -20.85 26.17
CA SER A 41 -16.85 -21.76 27.31
C SER A 41 -17.29 -23.17 26.93
N GLN A 42 -16.58 -24.17 27.46
CA GLN A 42 -16.99 -25.56 27.32
C GLN A 42 -18.17 -25.83 28.24
N LEU A 43 -19.29 -26.27 27.66
CA LEU A 43 -20.45 -26.69 28.43
C LEU A 43 -20.17 -28.04 29.14
N PRO A 44 -20.81 -28.29 30.30
CA PRO A 44 -20.77 -29.61 30.93
C PRO A 44 -21.23 -30.71 29.96
N ALA A 45 -20.62 -31.89 30.05
CA ALA A 45 -20.86 -32.98 29.08
C ALA A 45 -22.31 -33.46 28.97
N HIS A 46 -23.15 -33.18 29.98
CA HIS A 46 -24.57 -33.53 30.01
C HIS A 46 -25.48 -32.46 29.36
N VAL A 47 -24.93 -31.33 28.94
CA VAL A 47 -25.64 -30.23 28.28
C VAL A 47 -25.33 -30.29 26.79
N SER A 48 -26.35 -30.13 25.93
CA SER A 48 -26.16 -30.07 24.49
C SER A 48 -25.14 -29.00 24.11
N SER A 49 -24.08 -29.41 23.40
CA SER A 49 -22.99 -28.53 22.98
C SER A 49 -23.13 -28.02 21.54
N ALA A 50 -24.26 -28.30 20.86
CA ALA A 50 -24.46 -27.98 19.45
C ALA A 50 -24.28 -26.49 19.16
N GLY A 51 -25.02 -25.61 19.85
CA GLY A 51 -24.91 -24.16 19.67
C GLY A 51 -23.53 -23.59 20.03
N SER A 52 -22.87 -24.12 21.06
CA SER A 52 -21.48 -23.72 21.40
C SER A 52 -20.47 -24.18 20.35
N SER A 53 -20.71 -25.32 19.71
CA SER A 53 -19.88 -25.81 18.61
C SER A 53 -20.05 -24.94 17.36
N GLU A 54 -21.29 -24.62 17.00
CA GLU A 54 -21.63 -23.73 15.89
C GLU A 54 -21.03 -22.34 16.09
N LEU A 55 -21.21 -21.74 17.27
CA LEU A 55 -20.61 -20.44 17.60
C LEU A 55 -19.08 -20.48 17.49
N ARG A 56 -18.44 -21.58 17.90
CA ARG A 56 -16.98 -21.73 17.79
C ARG A 56 -16.54 -21.87 16.32
N SER A 57 -17.35 -22.48 15.45
CA SER A 57 -17.08 -22.52 14.01
C SER A 57 -17.22 -21.15 13.39
N ALA A 58 -18.34 -20.47 13.64
CA ALA A 58 -18.61 -19.13 13.11
C ALA A 58 -17.54 -18.11 13.52
N LEU A 59 -17.09 -18.15 14.78
CA LEU A 59 -15.98 -17.29 15.24
C LEU A 59 -14.64 -17.63 14.58
N ARG A 60 -14.42 -18.88 14.19
CA ARG A 60 -13.21 -19.29 13.46
C ARG A 60 -13.26 -18.79 12.02
N GLU A 61 -14.40 -18.95 11.36
CA GLU A 61 -14.64 -18.42 10.02
C GLU A 61 -14.46 -16.91 10.01
N PHE A 62 -15.14 -16.18 10.90
CA PHE A 62 -14.97 -14.74 11.04
C PHE A 62 -13.52 -14.30 11.26
N LYS A 63 -12.77 -15.00 12.13
CA LYS A 63 -11.36 -14.71 12.37
C LYS A 63 -10.53 -14.89 11.08
N ASN A 64 -10.80 -15.95 10.32
CA ASN A 64 -10.08 -16.23 9.07
C ASN A 64 -10.41 -15.17 8.02
N ASP A 65 -11.69 -14.83 7.84
CA ASP A 65 -12.13 -13.81 6.89
C ASP A 65 -11.50 -12.44 7.21
N MET A 66 -11.45 -12.07 8.50
CA MET A 66 -10.78 -10.85 8.94
C MET A 66 -9.27 -10.88 8.68
N GLU A 67 -8.63 -12.03 8.86
CA GLU A 67 -7.20 -12.20 8.55
C GLU A 67 -6.93 -11.98 7.05
N ASP A 68 -7.76 -12.56 6.20
CA ASP A 68 -7.65 -12.44 4.74
C ASP A 68 -7.90 -10.99 4.29
N VAL A 69 -8.99 -10.36 4.74
CA VAL A 69 -9.33 -8.98 4.37
C VAL A 69 -8.24 -7.98 4.79
N LEU A 70 -7.72 -8.11 6.02
CA LEU A 70 -6.64 -7.24 6.48
C LEU A 70 -5.33 -7.49 5.71
N GLY A 71 -5.05 -8.75 5.35
CA GLY A 71 -3.93 -9.10 4.49
C GLY A 71 -4.02 -8.44 3.11
N GLU A 72 -5.17 -8.55 2.46
CA GLU A 72 -5.41 -7.94 1.14
C GLU A 72 -5.31 -6.41 1.17
N PHE A 73 -5.77 -5.75 2.23
CA PHE A 73 -5.56 -4.30 2.38
C PHE A 73 -4.08 -3.96 2.55
N SER A 74 -3.34 -4.71 3.37
CA SER A 74 -1.91 -4.52 3.55
C SER A 74 -1.15 -4.64 2.21
N ASP A 75 -1.48 -5.67 1.42
CA ASP A 75 -0.83 -5.93 0.14
C ASP A 75 -1.22 -4.87 -0.91
N THR A 76 -2.50 -4.49 -0.97
CA THR A 76 -2.98 -3.43 -1.87
C THR A 76 -2.31 -2.09 -1.55
N CYS A 77 -2.23 -1.72 -0.27
CA CYS A 77 -1.52 -0.52 0.17
C CYS A 77 -0.03 -0.56 -0.20
N SER A 78 0.61 -1.72 -0.05
CA SER A 78 2.01 -1.90 -0.46
C SER A 78 2.20 -1.73 -1.97
N MET A 79 1.33 -2.33 -2.78
CA MET A 79 1.39 -2.26 -4.24
C MET A 79 1.13 -0.85 -4.78
N LEU A 80 0.14 -0.15 -4.22
CA LEU A 80 -0.15 1.23 -4.59
C LEU A 80 1.02 2.16 -4.19
N GLY A 81 1.64 1.93 -3.04
CA GLY A 81 2.82 2.66 -2.61
C GLY A 81 4.03 2.46 -3.50
N SER A 82 4.29 1.22 -3.94
CA SER A 82 5.35 0.96 -4.93
C SER A 82 5.05 1.58 -6.29
N GLY A 83 3.80 1.48 -6.77
CA GLY A 83 3.41 2.05 -8.07
C GLY A 83 3.54 3.58 -8.11
N ALA A 84 3.17 4.26 -7.03
CA ALA A 84 3.37 5.71 -6.91
C ALA A 84 4.86 6.09 -6.90
N LYS A 85 5.72 5.27 -6.29
CA LYS A 85 7.17 5.48 -6.28
C LYS A 85 7.78 5.32 -7.67
N ASP A 86 7.38 4.27 -8.39
CA ASP A 86 7.88 3.99 -9.74
C ASP A 86 7.45 5.11 -10.72
N ALA A 87 6.18 5.53 -10.65
CA ALA A 87 5.67 6.64 -11.45
C ALA A 87 6.43 7.95 -11.19
N ALA A 88 6.74 8.27 -9.93
CA ALA A 88 7.54 9.45 -9.61
C ALA A 88 8.95 9.39 -10.22
N GLY A 89 9.59 8.21 -10.21
CA GLY A 89 10.88 7.99 -10.87
C GLY A 89 10.82 8.19 -12.38
N ASP A 90 9.78 7.67 -13.03
CA ASP A 90 9.60 7.81 -14.48
C ASP A 90 9.43 9.29 -14.89
N PHE A 91 8.72 10.07 -14.07
CA PHE A 91 8.57 11.51 -14.30
C PHE A 91 9.89 12.27 -14.10
N ASP A 92 10.64 11.97 -13.03
CA ASP A 92 11.97 12.56 -12.79
C ASP A 92 12.94 12.28 -13.96
N ASP A 93 12.93 11.05 -14.50
CA ASP A 93 13.77 10.68 -15.64
C ASP A 93 13.34 11.38 -16.93
N SER A 94 12.03 11.48 -17.17
CA SER A 94 11.48 12.19 -18.33
C SER A 94 11.82 13.69 -18.30
N GLU A 95 11.77 14.29 -17.12
CA GLU A 95 12.14 15.68 -16.91
C GLU A 95 13.64 15.89 -17.15
N ARG A 96 14.50 15.05 -16.56
CA ARG A 96 15.96 15.12 -16.76
C ARG A 96 16.32 15.01 -18.23
N LEU A 97 15.68 14.12 -18.97
CA LEU A 97 15.89 13.97 -20.41
C LEU A 97 15.47 15.24 -21.16
N SER A 98 14.30 15.80 -20.82
CA SER A 98 13.75 16.99 -21.46
C SER A 98 14.61 18.24 -21.18
N ALA A 99 15.10 18.39 -19.95
CA ALA A 99 16.02 19.46 -19.56
C ALA A 99 17.35 19.37 -20.35
N ALA A 100 17.94 18.18 -20.45
CA ALA A 100 19.16 17.95 -21.22
C ALA A 100 18.99 18.28 -22.70
N GLN A 101 17.88 17.86 -23.32
CA GLN A 101 17.57 18.20 -24.71
C GLN A 101 17.41 19.71 -24.92
N PHE A 102 16.78 20.40 -23.97
CA PHE A 102 16.60 21.85 -24.05
C PHE A 102 17.94 22.59 -23.96
N GLU A 103 18.84 22.17 -23.05
CA GLU A 103 20.19 22.71 -22.96
C GLU A 103 21.01 22.49 -24.24
N GLU A 104 20.94 21.29 -24.81
CA GLU A 104 21.60 20.97 -26.08
C GLU A 104 21.08 21.86 -27.21
N MET A 105 19.76 22.00 -27.33
CA MET A 105 19.14 22.85 -28.35
C MET A 105 19.51 24.33 -28.16
N ASN A 106 19.59 24.80 -26.92
CA ASN A 106 20.01 26.16 -26.61
C ASN A 106 21.50 26.39 -26.93
N ALA A 107 22.37 25.40 -26.72
CA ALA A 107 23.77 25.46 -27.11
C ALA A 107 23.92 25.52 -28.64
N LEU A 108 23.12 24.75 -29.38
CA LEU A 108 23.11 24.77 -30.85
C LEU A 108 22.59 26.10 -31.43
N LEU A 109 21.52 26.66 -30.86
CA LEU A 109 20.92 27.92 -31.32
C LEU A 109 21.69 29.15 -30.85
N GLY A 110 22.29 29.10 -29.66
CA GLY A 110 23.11 30.19 -29.08
C GLY A 110 24.48 30.34 -29.73
N GLY A 111 25.02 29.29 -30.36
CA GLY A 111 26.26 29.34 -31.12
C GLY A 111 26.18 30.09 -32.46
N GLY A 112 25.00 30.59 -32.85
CA GLY A 112 24.77 31.29 -34.12
C GLY A 112 24.85 32.83 -34.08
N GLN A 113 25.26 33.44 -32.96
CA GLN A 113 25.30 34.92 -32.81
C GLN A 113 26.65 35.58 -33.04
N ASP A 114 27.71 34.84 -33.37
CA ASP A 114 29.03 35.39 -33.69
C ASP A 114 29.51 34.99 -35.10
N LEU A 115 28.87 35.52 -36.16
CA LEU A 115 29.43 35.67 -37.51
C LEU A 115 28.94 36.96 -38.17
#